data_AF-A0A2V8GGF2-F1
#
_entry.id   AF-A0A2V8GGF2-F1
#
_cell.length_a   1.000
_cell.length_b   1.000
_cell.length_c   1.000
_cell.angle_alpha   90.00
_cell.angle_beta   90.00
_cell.angle_gamma   90.00
#
_symmetry.space_group_name_H-M   'P 1'
#
loop_
_entity.id
_entity.type
_entity.pdbx_description
1 polymer ?
#
loop_
_entity_poly.entity_id
_entity_poly.type
_entity_poly.pdbx_seq_one_letter_code
_entity_poly.pdbx_strand_id
1 'polypeptide(L)'
;MLGILAAIFGLATTTVAAQDQLVPGKNVNMVGGPAVLTLNPFQLEGDPNLQRQNEITLDCSTRNPLPGTGESAGDAWLGFYWTTDGGARWRSFLHPGHPRDPNPTHPLKPYQAAADATVRCTTNGLCYMSGIAFIRGNNQPSAVFVTTVIDNNNTENGFPFANLGTTVVATSNSKFLDKTWIEVDRPRPGAQVMNIAAQNGVPAQSFPVGVVYLAWTEFVGNDNNVRTKMMVARSLNGGISFEQPVKVSEGYP
;
A
#
# COMPACT_ATOMS: atom_id res chain seq x y z
N MET A 1 11.95 81.30 13.26
CA MET A 1 12.27 80.54 14.49
C MET A 1 11.76 79.12 14.25
N LEU A 2 12.63 78.26 13.69
CA LEU A 2 12.26 76.96 13.13
C LEU A 2 12.60 75.87 14.16
N GLY A 3 11.58 75.16 14.66
CA GLY A 3 11.74 74.10 15.65
C GLY A 3 12.21 72.80 15.01
N ILE A 4 13.26 72.18 15.58
CA ILE A 4 13.76 70.87 15.18
C ILE A 4 13.07 69.82 16.07
N LEU A 5 12.26 68.96 15.45
CA LEU A 5 11.67 67.77 16.04
C LEU A 5 12.71 66.64 15.93
N ALA A 6 13.22 66.13 17.07
CA ALA A 6 14.09 64.96 17.09
C ALA A 6 13.24 63.67 17.10
N ALA A 7 13.31 62.90 16.02
CA ALA A 7 12.67 61.58 15.94
C ALA A 7 13.57 60.53 16.60
N ILE A 8 13.07 59.87 17.64
CA ILE A 8 13.73 58.73 18.29
C ILE A 8 13.38 57.48 17.50
N PHE A 9 14.35 56.90 16.79
CA PHE A 9 14.23 55.58 16.18
C PHE A 9 14.46 54.50 17.25
N GLY A 10 13.38 53.86 17.71
CA GLY A 10 13.47 52.65 18.52
C GLY A 10 13.84 51.45 17.65
N LEU A 11 14.99 50.81 17.93
CA LEU A 11 15.30 49.49 17.37
C LEU A 11 14.35 48.45 17.99
N ALA A 12 13.37 48.01 17.22
CA ALA A 12 12.62 46.79 17.54
C ALA A 12 13.50 45.58 17.16
N THR A 13 14.11 44.93 18.15
CA THR A 13 14.74 43.63 17.96
C THR A 13 13.64 42.58 17.77
N THR A 14 13.44 42.12 16.54
CA THR A 14 12.63 40.93 16.28
C THR A 14 13.37 39.72 16.83
N THR A 15 12.88 39.15 17.92
CA THR A 15 13.30 37.81 18.35
C THR A 15 12.82 36.83 17.29
N VAL A 16 13.74 36.35 16.45
CA VAL A 16 13.50 35.17 15.64
C VAL A 16 13.23 34.03 16.62
N ALA A 17 11.98 33.57 16.69
CA ALA A 17 11.67 32.35 17.42
C ALA A 17 12.59 31.26 16.87
N ALA A 18 13.40 30.65 17.74
CA ALA A 18 14.26 29.54 17.37
C ALA A 18 13.36 28.50 16.68
N GLN A 19 13.61 28.30 15.39
CA GLN A 19 12.97 27.24 14.65
C GLN A 19 13.41 25.96 15.34
N ASP A 20 12.48 25.22 15.97
CA ASP A 20 12.78 23.95 16.62
C ASP A 20 13.64 23.13 15.67
N GLN A 21 14.91 22.95 16.05
CA GLN A 21 15.85 22.19 15.26
C GLN A 21 15.26 20.79 15.18
N LEU A 22 14.82 20.38 13.98
CA LEU A 22 14.42 19.00 13.74
C LEU A 22 15.65 18.13 13.98
N VAL A 23 15.76 17.56 15.18
CA VAL A 23 16.78 16.58 15.51
C VAL A 23 16.24 15.24 15.04
N PRO A 24 16.72 14.68 13.91
CA PRO A 24 16.33 13.33 13.53
C PRO A 24 16.75 12.38 14.65
N GLY A 25 15.81 11.55 15.11
CA GLY A 25 16.09 10.52 16.11
C GLY A 25 17.08 9.48 15.60
N LYS A 26 17.40 8.49 16.44
CA LYS A 26 18.20 7.35 16.00
C LYS A 26 17.51 6.64 14.83
N ASN A 27 18.28 6.18 13.85
CA ASN A 27 17.78 5.24 12.85
C ASN A 27 17.34 3.97 13.58
N VAL A 28 16.04 3.71 13.61
CA VAL A 28 15.47 2.47 14.14
C VAL A 28 15.16 1.58 12.95
N ASN A 29 15.59 0.31 13.01
CA ASN A 29 15.09 -0.66 12.06
C ASN A 29 13.58 -0.82 12.31
N MET A 30 12.75 -0.32 11.40
CA MET A 30 11.29 -0.39 11.51
C MET A 30 10.73 -1.76 11.14
N VAL A 31 11.58 -2.66 10.62
CA VAL A 31 11.17 -3.88 9.94
C VAL A 31 11.92 -5.09 10.51
N GLY A 32 11.18 -6.06 11.02
CA GLY A 32 11.74 -7.24 11.69
C GLY A 32 11.26 -7.42 13.13
N GLY A 33 10.08 -6.87 13.48
CA GLY A 33 9.40 -7.12 14.75
C GLY A 33 9.24 -8.63 15.05
N PRO A 34 8.80 -9.01 16.26
CA PRO A 34 8.71 -10.41 16.65
C PRO A 34 7.95 -11.24 15.60
N ALA A 35 8.59 -12.30 15.11
CA ALA A 35 7.98 -13.21 14.15
C ALA A 35 7.29 -14.37 14.88
N VAL A 36 6.05 -14.68 14.49
CA VAL A 36 5.28 -15.81 14.97
C VAL A 36 4.97 -16.71 13.79
N LEU A 37 5.32 -18.00 13.90
CA LEU A 37 4.89 -19.04 12.97
C LEU A 37 4.18 -20.15 13.76
N THR A 38 2.86 -20.22 13.61
CA THR A 38 2.05 -21.34 14.09
C THR A 38 1.55 -22.10 12.87
N LEU A 39 1.61 -23.43 12.88
CA LEU A 39 1.15 -24.25 11.75
C LEU A 39 -0.31 -24.66 11.87
N ASN A 40 -0.84 -24.75 13.10
CA ASN A 40 -2.22 -25.18 13.38
C ASN A 40 -2.80 -24.43 14.60
N PRO A 41 -3.69 -23.44 14.43
CA PRO A 41 -4.07 -22.82 13.15
C PRO A 41 -2.85 -22.14 12.49
N PHE A 42 -2.86 -22.02 11.15
CA PHE A 42 -1.78 -21.32 10.46
C PHE A 42 -1.81 -19.83 10.83
N GLN A 43 -0.69 -19.33 11.35
CA GLN A 43 -0.49 -17.92 11.66
C GLN A 43 0.95 -17.56 11.32
N LEU A 44 1.11 -16.49 10.55
CA LEU A 44 2.41 -15.89 10.22
C LEU A 44 2.36 -14.39 10.56
N GLU A 45 3.05 -13.99 11.62
CA GLU A 45 3.35 -12.60 11.98
C GLU A 45 4.86 -12.39 11.82
N GLY A 46 5.27 -11.18 11.45
CA GLY A 46 6.66 -10.87 11.14
C GLY A 46 7.15 -11.42 9.80
N ASP A 47 8.42 -11.13 9.50
CA ASP A 47 9.18 -11.83 8.47
C ASP A 47 10.15 -12.82 9.16
N PRO A 48 9.91 -14.13 9.07
CA PRO A 48 10.75 -15.13 9.73
C PRO A 48 12.15 -15.25 9.10
N ASN A 49 12.35 -14.69 7.91
CA ASN A 49 13.60 -14.78 7.15
C ASN A 49 14.40 -13.46 7.17
N LEU A 50 13.84 -12.38 7.73
CA LEU A 50 14.45 -11.05 7.87
C LEU A 50 15.12 -10.57 6.57
N GLN A 51 14.40 -10.67 5.46
CA GLN A 51 14.89 -10.36 4.13
C GLN A 51 14.88 -8.86 3.85
N ARG A 52 15.67 -8.47 2.84
CA ARG A 52 15.82 -7.07 2.44
C ARG A 52 14.49 -6.53 1.96
N GLN A 53 14.13 -5.35 2.46
CA GLN A 53 12.93 -4.65 2.05
C GLN A 53 13.29 -3.66 0.95
N ASN A 54 12.42 -3.57 -0.04
CA ASN A 54 12.51 -2.77 -1.24
C ASN A 54 11.15 -2.09 -1.46
N GLU A 55 11.13 -0.92 -2.11
CA GLU A 55 9.91 -0.24 -2.59
C GLU A 55 8.83 -0.07 -1.53
N ILE A 56 9.19 0.68 -0.48
CA ILE A 56 8.31 1.00 0.63
C ILE A 56 7.33 2.10 0.20
N THR A 57 6.04 1.86 0.42
CA THR A 57 4.98 2.88 0.36
C THR A 57 4.28 2.96 1.71
N LEU A 58 3.88 4.15 2.14
CA LEU A 58 3.15 4.35 3.40
C LEU A 58 1.95 5.26 3.18
N ASP A 59 0.83 4.94 3.84
CA ASP A 59 -0.32 5.81 3.97
C ASP A 59 -0.93 5.68 5.37
N CYS A 60 -1.90 6.52 5.71
CA CYS A 60 -2.60 6.49 6.98
C CYS A 60 -4.06 6.08 6.80
N SER A 61 -4.46 4.95 7.42
CA SER A 61 -5.87 4.71 7.66
C SER A 61 -6.42 5.88 8.46
N THR A 62 -7.69 6.23 8.23
CA THR A 62 -8.38 7.25 9.03
C THR A 62 -8.49 6.87 10.51
N ARG A 63 -7.98 5.69 10.89
CA ARG A 63 -7.92 5.15 12.24
C ARG A 63 -6.47 4.89 12.68
N ASN A 64 -5.57 4.37 11.83
CA ASN A 64 -4.15 4.08 12.15
C ASN A 64 -3.19 4.14 10.93
N PRO A 65 -1.87 4.43 11.06
CA PRO A 65 -0.92 4.37 9.94
C PRO A 65 -0.61 2.96 9.39
N LEU A 66 -0.41 2.84 8.07
CA LEU A 66 -0.22 1.58 7.33
C LEU A 66 0.85 1.66 6.20
N PRO A 67 2.06 1.10 6.42
CA PRO A 67 3.05 0.82 5.38
C PRO A 67 2.91 -0.52 4.65
N GLY A 68 3.44 -0.54 3.42
CA GLY A 68 3.64 -1.71 2.57
C GLY A 68 5.05 -1.74 1.98
N THR A 69 5.62 -2.92 1.78
CA THR A 69 6.97 -3.11 1.21
C THR A 69 7.03 -4.38 0.34
N GLY A 70 8.04 -4.49 -0.51
CA GLY A 70 8.44 -5.73 -1.19
C GLY A 70 9.71 -6.35 -0.57
N GLU A 71 9.81 -7.68 -0.54
CA GLU A 71 11.01 -8.40 -0.06
C GLU A 71 12.01 -8.67 -1.19
N SER A 72 13.27 -8.97 -0.87
CA SER A 72 14.31 -9.31 -1.86
C SER A 72 15.41 -10.21 -1.28
N ALA A 73 15.22 -11.54 -1.32
CA ALA A 73 16.26 -12.57 -1.56
C ALA A 73 15.67 -14.00 -1.68
N GLY A 74 15.77 -14.64 -2.85
CA GLY A 74 14.79 -15.67 -3.26
C GLY A 74 13.58 -14.96 -3.85
N ASP A 75 12.68 -15.65 -4.57
CA ASP A 75 11.56 -14.93 -5.19
C ASP A 75 10.77 -14.15 -4.14
N ALA A 76 10.70 -12.84 -4.36
CA ALA A 76 10.22 -11.83 -3.43
C ALA A 76 8.76 -12.06 -3.04
N TRP A 77 8.34 -11.63 -1.86
CA TRP A 77 6.92 -11.48 -1.55
C TRP A 77 6.65 -10.15 -0.83
N LEU A 78 5.38 -9.80 -0.64
CA LEU A 78 4.99 -8.52 -0.08
C LEU A 78 4.83 -8.57 1.44
N GLY A 79 5.46 -7.63 2.12
CA GLY A 79 5.28 -7.39 3.54
C GLY A 79 4.26 -6.28 3.78
N PHE A 80 3.41 -6.49 4.78
CA PHE A 80 2.55 -5.46 5.36
C PHE A 80 3.05 -5.10 6.73
N TYR A 81 3.00 -3.80 7.04
CA TYR A 81 3.45 -3.25 8.30
C TYR A 81 2.36 -2.35 8.85
N TRP A 82 2.26 -2.24 10.17
CA TRP A 82 1.34 -1.31 10.79
C TRP A 82 1.83 -0.83 12.15
N THR A 83 1.26 0.29 12.57
CA THR A 83 1.47 0.89 13.88
C THR A 83 0.14 1.44 14.39
N THR A 84 -0.08 1.35 15.70
CA THR A 84 -1.25 1.90 16.41
C THR A 84 -0.86 3.03 17.37
N ASP A 85 0.44 3.34 17.49
CA ASP A 85 1.00 4.28 18.46
C ASP A 85 1.85 5.37 17.79
N GLY A 86 1.45 5.78 16.58
CA GLY A 86 2.11 6.86 15.85
C GLY A 86 3.49 6.51 15.32
N GLY A 87 3.78 5.23 15.10
CA GLY A 87 5.06 4.74 14.58
C GLY A 87 6.10 4.42 15.65
N ALA A 88 5.72 4.47 16.94
CA ALA A 88 6.63 4.12 18.03
C ALA A 88 6.92 2.61 18.08
N ARG A 89 5.93 1.78 17.71
CA ARG A 89 6.05 0.33 17.53
C ARG A 89 5.46 -0.09 16.20
N TRP A 90 6.12 -1.07 15.59
CA TRP A 90 5.72 -1.67 14.32
C TRP A 90 5.49 -3.15 14.49
N ARG A 91 4.48 -3.65 13.78
CA ARG A 91 4.23 -5.07 13.57
C ARG A 91 4.12 -5.32 12.08
N SER A 92 4.29 -6.58 11.68
CA SER A 92 4.23 -6.95 10.26
C SER A 92 3.64 -8.32 10.03
N PHE A 93 3.22 -8.59 8.79
CA PHE A 93 2.83 -9.91 8.32
C PHE A 93 3.15 -10.05 6.84
N LEU A 94 3.27 -11.29 6.37
CA LEU A 94 3.45 -11.60 4.96
C LEU A 94 2.10 -11.62 4.24
N HIS A 95 1.98 -10.93 3.12
CA HIS A 95 0.73 -10.89 2.35
C HIS A 95 0.27 -12.32 1.94
N PRO A 96 -1.03 -12.66 2.08
CA PRO A 96 -1.55 -13.96 1.64
C PRO A 96 -1.32 -14.26 0.16
N GLY A 97 -1.27 -15.54 -0.18
CA GLY A 97 -0.99 -16.04 -1.52
C GLY A 97 0.47 -16.39 -1.79
N HIS A 98 1.37 -16.14 -0.83
CA HIS A 98 2.77 -16.49 -0.97
C HIS A 98 2.95 -18.00 -1.22
N PRO A 99 4.09 -18.44 -1.80
CA PRO A 99 4.30 -19.85 -2.13
C PRO A 99 4.12 -20.80 -0.95
N ARG A 100 4.40 -20.34 0.28
CA ARG A 100 4.21 -21.10 1.54
C ARG A 100 2.84 -20.93 2.20
N ASP A 101 1.94 -20.10 1.67
CA ASP A 101 0.58 -19.93 2.20
C ASP A 101 -0.18 -21.26 2.05
N PRO A 102 -0.74 -21.85 3.12
CA PRO A 102 -1.49 -23.09 3.01
C PRO A 102 -2.79 -22.95 2.22
N ASN A 103 -3.31 -21.74 1.97
CA ASN A 103 -4.54 -21.53 1.22
C ASN A 103 -4.31 -21.73 -0.30
N PRO A 104 -4.77 -22.85 -0.91
CA PRO A 104 -4.52 -23.10 -2.32
C PRO A 104 -5.45 -22.28 -3.24
N THR A 105 -6.53 -21.70 -2.71
CA THR A 105 -7.53 -20.97 -3.51
C THR A 105 -7.24 -19.48 -3.60
N HIS A 106 -6.17 -19.00 -2.94
CA HIS A 106 -5.82 -17.58 -3.01
C HIS A 106 -5.48 -17.19 -4.47
N PRO A 107 -5.99 -16.06 -4.99
CA PRO A 107 -5.82 -15.69 -6.41
C PRO A 107 -4.37 -15.55 -6.88
N LEU A 108 -3.44 -15.27 -5.94
CA LEU A 108 -2.02 -15.12 -6.24
C LEU A 108 -1.22 -16.44 -6.14
N LYS A 109 -1.87 -17.54 -5.77
CA LYS A 109 -1.21 -18.85 -5.61
C LYS A 109 -0.49 -19.37 -6.87
N PRO A 110 -0.92 -19.04 -8.11
CA PRO A 110 -0.19 -19.43 -9.32
C PRO A 110 1.19 -18.77 -9.49
N TYR A 111 1.52 -17.73 -8.73
CA TYR A 111 2.76 -16.97 -8.88
C TYR A 111 3.83 -17.40 -7.87
N GLN A 112 5.09 -17.10 -8.18
CA GLN A 112 6.24 -17.48 -7.36
C GLN A 112 6.84 -16.28 -6.62
N ALA A 113 6.62 -15.08 -7.16
CA ALA A 113 7.09 -13.82 -6.60
C ALA A 113 5.98 -12.75 -6.59
N ALA A 114 6.11 -11.76 -5.72
CA ALA A 114 5.34 -10.54 -5.69
C ALA A 114 6.21 -9.34 -5.25
N ALA A 115 5.93 -8.15 -5.79
CA ALA A 115 6.71 -6.93 -5.57
C ALA A 115 5.88 -5.66 -5.78
N ASP A 116 6.53 -4.49 -5.72
CA ASP A 116 5.96 -3.19 -6.09
C ASP A 116 4.72 -2.79 -5.28
N ALA A 117 4.78 -3.01 -3.96
CA ALA A 117 3.70 -2.62 -3.07
C ALA A 117 3.46 -1.10 -3.08
N THR A 118 2.24 -0.70 -3.43
CA THR A 118 1.75 0.65 -3.13
C THR A 118 0.50 0.57 -2.28
N VAL A 119 0.34 1.49 -1.32
CA VAL A 119 -0.78 1.49 -0.38
C VAL A 119 -1.51 2.82 -0.41
N ARG A 120 -2.84 2.76 -0.39
CA ARG A 120 -3.72 3.91 -0.18
C ARG A 120 -4.85 3.59 0.77
N CYS A 121 -5.07 4.47 1.72
CA CYS A 121 -6.15 4.42 2.66
C CYS A 121 -7.19 5.49 2.35
N THR A 122 -8.43 5.21 2.75
CA THR A 122 -9.58 6.07 2.53
C THR A 122 -10.51 5.99 3.75
N THR A 123 -11.70 6.55 3.60
CA THR A 123 -12.72 6.65 4.65
C THR A 123 -12.99 5.33 5.34
N ASN A 124 -13.36 5.42 6.62
CA ASN A 124 -13.75 4.29 7.45
C ASN A 124 -12.61 3.29 7.76
N GLY A 125 -11.35 3.70 7.63
CA GLY A 125 -10.20 2.82 7.85
C GLY A 125 -9.99 1.78 6.74
N LEU A 126 -10.64 1.97 5.60
CA LEU A 126 -10.46 1.10 4.44
C LEU A 126 -9.14 1.44 3.75
N CYS A 127 -8.32 0.44 3.46
CA CYS A 127 -7.06 0.58 2.77
C CYS A 127 -6.94 -0.43 1.63
N TYR A 128 -6.13 -0.10 0.66
CA TYR A 128 -5.85 -0.91 -0.52
C TYR A 128 -4.35 -1.01 -0.67
N MET A 129 -3.85 -2.23 -0.82
CA MET A 129 -2.50 -2.45 -1.32
C MET A 129 -2.59 -2.94 -2.76
N SER A 130 -1.89 -2.30 -3.68
CA SER A 130 -1.60 -2.88 -4.98
C SER A 130 -0.22 -3.50 -5.02
N GLY A 131 -0.01 -4.41 -5.95
CA GLY A 131 1.31 -4.96 -6.25
C GLY A 131 1.30 -5.76 -7.53
N ILE A 132 2.47 -6.28 -7.86
CA ILE A 132 2.65 -7.24 -8.95
C ILE A 132 2.85 -8.65 -8.40
N ALA A 133 2.43 -9.66 -9.15
CA ALA A 133 2.75 -11.06 -8.90
C ALA A 133 3.22 -11.71 -10.20
N PHE A 134 4.24 -12.55 -10.15
CA PHE A 134 4.88 -13.07 -11.37
C PHE A 134 5.62 -14.39 -11.15
N ILE A 135 5.96 -15.03 -12.28
CA ILE A 135 6.94 -16.11 -12.37
C ILE A 135 8.19 -15.55 -13.05
N ARG A 136 9.38 -15.84 -12.51
CA ARG A 136 10.65 -15.38 -13.11
C ARG A 136 10.91 -16.06 -14.44
N GLY A 137 11.40 -15.29 -15.41
CA GLY A 137 11.88 -15.79 -16.69
C GLY A 137 11.28 -15.06 -17.88
N ASN A 138 11.75 -15.42 -19.08
CA ASN A 138 11.26 -14.80 -20.31
C ASN A 138 9.85 -15.31 -20.64
N ASN A 139 8.97 -14.38 -21.03
CA ASN A 139 7.59 -14.66 -21.42
C ASN A 139 6.82 -15.48 -20.38
N GLN A 140 6.99 -15.15 -19.11
CA GLN A 140 6.33 -15.83 -18.00
C GLN A 140 5.06 -15.09 -17.55
N PRO A 141 4.15 -15.79 -16.84
CA PRO A 141 2.98 -15.17 -16.24
C PRO A 141 3.32 -13.99 -15.32
N SER A 142 2.54 -12.93 -15.45
CA SER A 142 2.60 -11.71 -14.64
C SER A 142 1.19 -11.17 -14.42
N ALA A 143 0.96 -10.57 -13.25
CA ALA A 143 -0.30 -9.98 -12.87
C ALA A 143 -0.09 -8.71 -12.06
N VAL A 144 -1.08 -7.83 -12.13
CA VAL A 144 -1.28 -6.74 -11.18
C VAL A 144 -2.53 -7.02 -10.36
N PHE A 145 -2.49 -6.69 -9.08
CA PHE A 145 -3.60 -6.98 -8.17
C PHE A 145 -3.80 -5.85 -7.17
N VAL A 146 -4.96 -5.88 -6.51
CA VAL A 146 -5.30 -5.03 -5.37
C VAL A 146 -5.85 -5.91 -4.25
N THR A 147 -5.33 -5.71 -3.04
CA THR A 147 -5.86 -6.31 -1.81
C THR A 147 -6.56 -5.24 -1.01
N THR A 148 -7.81 -5.49 -0.64
CA THR A 148 -8.59 -4.60 0.21
C THR A 148 -8.44 -5.04 1.66
N VAL A 149 -8.14 -4.08 2.54
CA VAL A 149 -7.91 -4.30 3.97
C VAL A 149 -8.74 -3.29 4.75
N ILE A 150 -9.36 -3.69 5.86
CA ILE A 150 -10.07 -2.78 6.77
C ILE A 150 -9.34 -2.71 8.10
N ASP A 151 -9.08 -1.51 8.58
CA ASP A 151 -8.68 -1.26 9.96
C ASP A 151 -9.90 -1.32 10.86
N ASN A 152 -10.10 -2.44 11.57
CA ASN A 152 -11.23 -2.61 12.47
C ASN A 152 -11.12 -1.76 13.75
N ASN A 153 -9.93 -1.24 14.06
CA ASN A 153 -9.65 -0.43 15.25
C ASN A 153 -10.22 -1.04 16.54
N ASN A 154 -10.16 -2.37 16.67
CA ASN A 154 -10.74 -3.15 17.76
C ASN A 154 -9.70 -3.65 18.77
N THR A 155 -8.41 -3.45 18.51
CA THR A 155 -7.31 -3.84 19.41
C THR A 155 -6.10 -2.94 19.21
N GLU A 156 -5.47 -2.51 20.31
CA GLU A 156 -4.20 -1.78 20.29
C GLU A 156 -2.98 -2.74 20.37
N ASN A 157 -3.18 -3.93 20.93
CA ASN A 157 -2.14 -4.93 21.21
C ASN A 157 -2.17 -6.14 20.26
N GLY A 158 -2.72 -5.98 19.06
CA GLY A 158 -2.83 -7.04 18.05
C GLY A 158 -2.78 -6.53 16.61
N PHE A 159 -3.38 -7.29 15.70
CA PHE A 159 -3.57 -6.91 14.31
C PHE A 159 -5.01 -6.40 14.12
N PRO A 160 -5.26 -5.08 14.19
CA PRO A 160 -6.61 -4.54 14.00
C PRO A 160 -7.04 -4.60 12.54
N PHE A 161 -6.12 -4.84 11.61
CA PHE A 161 -6.45 -4.93 10.20
C PHE A 161 -7.06 -6.30 9.85
N ALA A 162 -7.99 -6.33 8.92
CA ALA A 162 -8.52 -7.57 8.35
C ALA A 162 -8.45 -7.51 6.83
N ASN A 163 -7.92 -8.57 6.22
CA ASN A 163 -7.93 -8.72 4.77
C ASN A 163 -9.37 -9.05 4.32
N LEU A 164 -9.94 -8.21 3.45
CA LEU A 164 -11.27 -8.40 2.89
C LEU A 164 -11.27 -9.19 1.58
N GLY A 165 -10.13 -9.27 0.91
CA GLY A 165 -9.95 -10.01 -0.33
C GLY A 165 -8.86 -9.43 -1.23
N THR A 166 -8.37 -10.27 -2.13
CA THR A 166 -7.41 -9.92 -3.18
C THR A 166 -8.08 -10.05 -4.55
N THR A 167 -8.03 -9.00 -5.35
CA THR A 167 -8.56 -8.95 -6.72
C THR A 167 -7.40 -8.86 -7.70
N VAL A 168 -7.27 -9.85 -8.59
CA VAL A 168 -6.36 -9.76 -9.74
C VAL A 168 -7.02 -8.85 -10.78
N VAL A 169 -6.36 -7.73 -11.09
CA VAL A 169 -6.92 -6.67 -11.96
C VAL A 169 -6.59 -6.92 -13.43
N ALA A 170 -5.38 -7.40 -13.71
CA ALA A 170 -4.98 -7.82 -15.04
C ALA A 170 -3.91 -8.92 -14.96
N THR A 171 -3.85 -9.73 -16.01
CA THR A 171 -2.87 -10.80 -16.18
C THR A 171 -2.27 -10.77 -17.57
N SER A 172 -1.05 -11.27 -17.70
CA SER A 172 -0.39 -11.52 -18.97
C SER A 172 0.41 -12.82 -18.89
N ASN A 173 0.45 -13.59 -19.97
CA ASN A 173 1.23 -14.83 -20.07
C ASN A 173 2.53 -14.66 -20.88
N SER A 174 2.79 -13.47 -21.41
CA SER A 174 3.93 -13.23 -22.30
C SER A 174 4.58 -11.86 -22.12
N LYS A 175 4.04 -11.02 -21.24
CA LYS A 175 4.50 -9.66 -21.00
C LYS A 175 4.59 -9.43 -19.52
N PHE A 176 5.63 -8.72 -19.14
CA PHE A 176 5.78 -8.29 -17.76
C PHE A 176 4.86 -7.09 -17.50
N LEU A 177 4.03 -7.20 -16.47
CA LEU A 177 3.30 -6.08 -15.90
C LEU A 177 4.10 -5.58 -14.71
N ASP A 178 4.37 -4.28 -14.68
CA ASP A 178 5.23 -3.69 -13.68
C ASP A 178 4.71 -2.35 -13.21
N LYS A 179 5.24 -1.94 -12.06
CA LYS A 179 5.04 -0.64 -11.42
C LYS A 179 3.58 -0.24 -11.27
N THR A 180 2.92 -0.89 -10.34
CA THR A 180 1.58 -0.44 -9.94
C THR A 180 1.65 0.90 -9.21
N TRP A 181 0.61 1.71 -9.38
CA TRP A 181 0.34 2.86 -8.52
C TRP A 181 -1.16 2.98 -8.29
N ILE A 182 -1.56 2.96 -7.03
CA ILE A 182 -2.97 3.05 -6.63
C ILE A 182 -3.31 4.43 -6.08
N GLU A 183 -4.49 4.93 -6.43
CA GLU A 183 -5.07 6.14 -5.85
C GLU A 183 -6.56 5.93 -5.60
N VAL A 184 -7.11 6.61 -4.59
CA VAL A 184 -8.51 6.46 -4.20
C VAL A 184 -9.14 7.84 -4.04
N ASP A 185 -10.25 8.07 -4.74
CA ASP A 185 -11.03 9.30 -4.55
C ASP A 185 -11.82 9.23 -3.23
N ARG A 186 -12.31 10.37 -2.74
CA ARG A 186 -13.33 10.38 -1.70
C ARG A 186 -14.65 9.84 -2.25
N PRO A 187 -15.53 9.24 -1.42
CA PRO A 187 -16.90 8.97 -1.83
C PRO A 187 -17.61 10.27 -2.24
N ARG A 188 -18.11 10.32 -3.48
CA ARG A 188 -18.90 11.44 -4.04
C ARG A 188 -20.41 11.18 -3.91
N PRO A 189 -21.28 12.18 -4.05
CA PRO A 189 -22.73 11.95 -4.12
C PRO A 189 -23.07 10.88 -5.16
N GLY A 190 -23.83 9.85 -4.77
CA GLY A 190 -24.13 8.69 -5.62
C GLY A 190 -23.09 7.56 -5.61
N ALA A 191 -22.06 7.66 -4.78
CA ALA A 191 -21.09 6.58 -4.57
C ALA A 191 -21.77 5.27 -4.17
N GLN A 192 -21.21 4.14 -4.63
CA GLN A 192 -21.68 2.84 -4.19
C GLN A 192 -21.38 2.61 -2.72
N VAL A 193 -22.19 1.76 -2.10
CA VAL A 193 -22.04 1.36 -0.70
C VAL A 193 -21.35 0.00 -0.66
N MET A 194 -20.24 -0.08 0.08
CA MET A 194 -19.60 -1.34 0.41
C MET A 194 -20.22 -1.89 1.70
N ASN A 195 -20.51 -3.18 1.71
CA ASN A 195 -20.98 -3.90 2.89
C ASN A 195 -19.92 -4.87 3.35
N ILE A 196 -19.52 -4.77 4.61
CA ILE A 196 -18.58 -5.67 5.28
C ILE A 196 -19.38 -6.42 6.34
N ALA A 197 -19.39 -7.75 6.26
CA ALA A 197 -20.04 -8.60 7.25
C ALA A 197 -19.37 -8.45 8.62
N ALA A 198 -20.08 -8.81 9.70
CA ALA A 198 -19.50 -8.83 11.03
C ALA A 198 -18.32 -9.83 11.07
N GLN A 199 -17.18 -9.38 11.59
CA GLN A 199 -15.94 -10.17 11.64
C GLN A 199 -15.06 -9.69 12.80
N ASN A 200 -14.23 -10.57 13.37
CA ASN A 200 -13.24 -10.23 14.40
C ASN A 200 -13.80 -9.41 15.58
N GLY A 201 -15.03 -9.71 16.02
CA GLY A 201 -15.70 -8.98 17.09
C GLY A 201 -16.19 -7.58 16.71
N VAL A 202 -16.09 -7.19 15.43
CA VAL A 202 -16.60 -5.92 14.90
C VAL A 202 -17.96 -6.17 14.23
N PRO A 203 -18.99 -5.35 14.55
CA PRO A 203 -20.29 -5.43 13.89
C PRO A 203 -20.20 -5.24 12.38
N ALA A 204 -21.24 -5.64 11.64
CA ALA A 204 -21.32 -5.39 10.21
C ALA A 204 -21.26 -3.87 9.92
N GLN A 205 -20.53 -3.50 8.86
CA GLN A 205 -20.31 -2.11 8.47
C GLN A 205 -20.86 -1.87 7.06
N SER A 206 -21.46 -0.69 6.86
CA SER A 206 -21.99 -0.26 5.56
C SER A 206 -21.69 1.23 5.39
N PHE A 207 -20.96 1.59 4.35
CA PHE A 207 -20.53 2.97 4.11
C PHE A 207 -20.26 3.22 2.61
N PRO A 208 -20.44 4.46 2.13
CA PRO A 208 -20.12 4.81 0.75
C PRO A 208 -18.61 4.74 0.52
N VAL A 209 -18.21 4.24 -0.65
CA VAL A 209 -16.80 4.10 -1.05
C VAL A 209 -16.45 4.97 -2.25
N GLY A 210 -15.23 5.49 -2.25
CA GLY A 210 -14.69 6.22 -3.39
C GLY A 210 -14.29 5.30 -4.54
N VAL A 211 -14.04 5.92 -5.70
CA VAL A 211 -13.50 5.19 -6.85
C VAL A 211 -12.03 4.87 -6.59
N VAL A 212 -11.66 3.60 -6.76
CA VAL A 212 -10.27 3.16 -6.70
C VAL A 212 -9.71 3.16 -8.11
N TYR A 213 -8.57 3.79 -8.32
CA TYR A 213 -7.85 3.80 -9.59
C TYR A 213 -6.54 3.03 -9.42
N LEU A 214 -6.26 2.14 -10.36
CA LEU A 214 -4.99 1.44 -10.46
C LEU A 214 -4.36 1.76 -11.81
N ALA A 215 -3.13 2.26 -11.79
CA ALA A 215 -2.29 2.38 -12.97
C ALA A 215 -1.15 1.36 -12.92
N TRP A 216 -0.69 0.91 -14.09
CA TRP A 216 0.52 0.10 -14.22
C TRP A 216 1.14 0.24 -15.61
N THR A 217 2.34 -0.28 -15.75
CA THR A 217 3.06 -0.38 -17.01
C THR A 217 3.01 -1.81 -17.54
N GLU A 218 2.77 -1.97 -18.85
CA GLU A 218 2.93 -3.25 -19.55
C GLU A 218 4.12 -3.16 -20.51
N PHE A 219 5.09 -4.06 -20.36
CA PHE A 219 6.25 -4.15 -21.25
C PHE A 219 5.88 -4.91 -22.53
N VAL A 220 5.95 -4.22 -23.66
CA VAL A 220 5.56 -4.76 -24.99
C VAL A 220 6.72 -4.83 -25.98
N GLY A 221 7.88 -4.29 -25.59
CA GLY A 221 9.11 -4.31 -26.36
C GLY A 221 10.02 -5.50 -26.05
N ASN A 222 11.29 -5.37 -26.40
CA ASN A 222 12.37 -6.29 -26.06
C ASN A 222 13.63 -5.53 -25.64
N ASP A 223 14.70 -6.24 -25.31
CA ASP A 223 15.94 -5.64 -24.82
C ASP A 223 16.59 -4.63 -25.79
N ASN A 224 16.31 -4.74 -27.10
CA ASN A 224 16.84 -3.83 -28.12
C ASN A 224 15.88 -2.70 -28.48
N ASN A 225 14.58 -2.86 -28.20
CA ASN A 225 13.54 -1.87 -28.44
C ASN A 225 12.59 -1.86 -27.26
N VAL A 226 12.99 -1.17 -26.20
CA VAL A 226 12.22 -1.07 -24.95
C VAL A 226 10.98 -0.23 -25.21
N ARG A 227 9.82 -0.88 -25.15
CA ARG A 227 8.51 -0.24 -25.33
C ARG A 227 7.56 -0.63 -24.24
N THR A 228 6.77 0.34 -23.79
CA THR A 228 5.81 0.18 -22.72
C THR A 228 4.46 0.79 -23.07
N LYS A 229 3.42 0.27 -22.42
CA LYS A 229 2.07 0.85 -22.39
C LYS A 229 1.75 1.27 -20.98
N MET A 230 1.10 2.41 -20.82
CA MET A 230 0.47 2.77 -19.56
C MET A 230 -0.98 2.32 -19.59
N MET A 231 -1.37 1.60 -18.56
CA MET A 231 -2.68 1.02 -18.39
C MET A 231 -3.33 1.59 -17.13
N VAL A 232 -4.65 1.77 -17.17
CA VAL A 232 -5.45 2.21 -16.01
C VAL A 232 -6.70 1.35 -15.93
N ALA A 233 -7.07 0.91 -14.72
CA ALA A 233 -8.37 0.35 -14.41
C ALA A 233 -8.95 1.06 -13.19
N ARG A 234 -10.27 0.98 -13.03
CA ARG A 234 -10.94 1.53 -11.84
C ARG A 234 -11.96 0.57 -11.26
N SER A 235 -12.21 0.70 -9.95
CA SER A 235 -13.25 0.02 -9.22
C SER A 235 -14.23 1.03 -8.63
N LEU A 236 -15.52 0.76 -8.82
CA LEU A 236 -16.60 1.57 -8.25
C LEU A 236 -17.17 0.97 -6.94
N ASN A 237 -16.73 -0.23 -6.56
CA ASN A 237 -17.31 -1.04 -5.49
C ASN A 237 -16.28 -1.43 -4.42
N GLY A 238 -15.34 -0.53 -4.12
CA GLY A 238 -14.38 -0.72 -3.03
C GLY A 238 -13.35 -1.83 -3.30
N GLY A 239 -12.88 -1.95 -4.55
CA GLY A 239 -11.84 -2.91 -4.94
C GLY A 239 -12.31 -4.35 -5.13
N ILE A 240 -13.60 -4.64 -4.94
CA ILE A 240 -14.18 -5.98 -5.13
C ILE A 240 -14.05 -6.44 -6.58
N SER A 241 -14.27 -5.53 -7.53
CA SER A 241 -14.03 -5.78 -8.95
C SER A 241 -13.54 -4.52 -9.66
N PHE A 242 -12.79 -4.69 -10.73
CA PHE A 242 -12.32 -3.61 -11.59
C PHE A 242 -12.99 -3.68 -12.96
N GLU A 243 -13.25 -2.52 -13.54
CA GLU A 243 -13.66 -2.39 -14.93
C GLU A 243 -12.54 -2.86 -15.88
N GLN A 244 -12.88 -3.05 -17.15
CA GLN A 244 -11.91 -3.43 -18.17
C GLN A 244 -10.76 -2.40 -18.26
N PRO A 245 -9.49 -2.84 -18.22
CA PRO A 245 -8.33 -1.96 -18.35
C PRO A 245 -8.35 -1.10 -19.62
N VAL A 246 -7.98 0.17 -19.49
CA VAL A 246 -7.86 1.13 -20.59
C VAL A 246 -6.39 1.48 -20.78
N LYS A 247 -5.92 1.45 -22.04
CA LYS A 247 -4.60 1.95 -22.42
C LYS A 247 -4.63 3.47 -22.52
N VAL A 248 -3.80 4.16 -21.76
CA VAL A 248 -3.75 5.63 -21.73
C VAL A 248 -2.59 6.21 -22.55
N SER A 249 -1.51 5.45 -22.73
CA SER A 249 -0.40 5.83 -23.62
C SER A 249 0.41 4.62 -24.08
N GLU A 250 1.19 4.81 -25.15
CA GLU A 250 2.15 3.82 -25.67
C GLU A 250 3.32 4.55 -26.34
N GLY A 251 4.56 4.16 -26.04
CA GLY A 251 5.74 4.69 -26.72
C GLY A 251 5.78 4.23 -28.18
N TYR A 252 5.98 5.15 -29.12
CA TYR A 252 6.18 4.83 -30.54
C TYR A 252 7.59 4.25 -30.80
N PRO A 253 7.78 3.47 -31.89
CA PRO A 253 9.09 2.97 -32.29
C PRO A 253 10.09 4.09 -32.60
#